data_AF-A0A249SQW5-F1
#
_entry.id   AF-A0A249SQW5-F1
#
_cell.length_a   1.000
_cell.length_b   1.000
_cell.length_c   1.000
_cell.angle_alpha   90.00
_cell.angle_beta   90.00
_cell.angle_gamma   90.00
#
_symmetry.space_group_name_H-M   'P 1'
#
loop_
_entity.id
_entity.type
_entity.pdbx_description
1 polymer ?
#
loop_
_entity_poly.entity_id
_entity_poly.type
_entity_poly.pdbx_seq_one_letter_code
_entity_poly.pdbx_strand_id
1 'polypeptide(L)'
;MNIFTHNQSNVFRSIWMPVALYFSLSSTLTFFQNAWYASAIYGIGFGGIAAWEFLVSKRYSAAAIILLVSTLTFGLQMLPDLEGYIGREDGRRFWLEAYNLLVYVLILTVRFYLAGSRKAIKAGLITGMIYFLFPRINSHVGSWLLDWSRTNFLADLWPYITILVLTFYKALSYYVIIFLTEQILVSRLYIERLFSKVQVLTTWEYLPLFFTTWWVFMAGVAELANNIRELSEPGFLQLRHSAFFAISSSLAAGLFIYTGAALLRNIIVSRSLTINRRQTWLYILHYIPVVNVIPVWILATTPEENDTVEKNIDAYRQTFDNWPGKMLIWTGILLTIYQVYELLTVPTGMRWPAFGCLGLIYLLKIAAYIALPKYKQALWAVIILQAASITFTLSDFFLLYLAFTYLGYYLLREIYYPQLASDDRSFVIEAYADS
;
A
#
# COMPACT_ATOMS: atom_id res chain seq x y z
N MET A 1 -10.00 -18.83 -14.44
CA MET A 1 -9.56 -17.59 -15.15
C MET A 1 -8.61 -16.85 -14.23
N ASN A 2 -7.55 -16.19 -14.72
CA ASN A 2 -6.52 -15.52 -13.88
C ASN A 2 -6.80 -14.01 -13.75
N ILE A 3 -6.28 -13.36 -12.71
CA ILE A 3 -6.25 -11.90 -12.53
C ILE A 3 -5.27 -11.28 -13.53
N PHE A 4 -4.07 -11.85 -13.62
CA PHE A 4 -3.06 -11.41 -14.58
C PHE A 4 -2.95 -12.38 -15.75
N THR A 5 -2.74 -11.85 -16.95
CA THR A 5 -2.47 -12.66 -18.13
C THR A 5 -1.08 -13.31 -18.03
N HIS A 6 -0.84 -14.36 -18.81
CA HIS A 6 0.47 -15.02 -18.84
C HIS A 6 1.63 -14.04 -19.16
N ASN A 7 1.40 -13.09 -20.07
CA ASN A 7 2.39 -12.06 -20.40
C ASN A 7 2.64 -11.12 -19.21
N GLN A 8 1.60 -10.70 -18.50
CA GLN A 8 1.73 -9.87 -17.29
C GLN A 8 2.49 -10.62 -16.17
N SER A 9 2.23 -11.92 -16.00
CA SER A 9 3.00 -12.77 -15.08
C SER A 9 4.48 -12.87 -15.44
N ASN A 10 4.82 -12.94 -16.74
CA ASN A 10 6.21 -12.95 -17.20
C ASN A 10 6.94 -11.62 -16.92
N VAL A 11 6.22 -10.50 -16.96
CA VAL A 11 6.76 -9.20 -16.52
C VAL A 11 7.08 -9.22 -15.04
N PHE A 12 6.17 -9.72 -14.18
CA PHE A 12 6.43 -9.83 -12.74
C PHE A 12 7.62 -10.74 -12.41
N ARG A 13 7.81 -11.84 -13.14
CA ARG A 13 8.96 -12.75 -12.95
C ARG A 13 10.30 -12.11 -13.31
N SER A 14 10.31 -11.14 -14.21
CA SER A 14 11.52 -10.48 -14.73
C SER A 14 11.74 -9.06 -14.21
N ILE A 15 10.85 -8.57 -13.35
CA ILE A 15 10.85 -7.19 -12.83
C ILE A 15 12.13 -6.79 -12.10
N TRP A 16 12.86 -7.76 -11.56
CA TRP A 16 14.13 -7.51 -10.88
C TRP A 16 15.19 -6.94 -11.82
N MET A 17 15.11 -7.19 -13.13
CA MET A 17 16.07 -6.69 -14.12
C MET A 17 16.03 -5.16 -14.29
N PRO A 18 14.88 -4.52 -14.61
CA PRO A 18 14.81 -3.07 -14.70
C PRO A 18 15.05 -2.39 -13.34
N VAL A 19 14.70 -3.05 -12.23
CA VAL A 19 15.01 -2.59 -10.87
C VAL A 19 16.53 -2.56 -10.63
N ALA A 20 17.24 -3.63 -10.97
CA ALA A 20 18.69 -3.70 -10.83
C ALA A 20 19.39 -2.64 -11.69
N LEU A 21 18.95 -2.47 -12.95
CA LEU A 21 19.49 -1.43 -13.83
C LEU A 21 19.29 -0.03 -13.26
N TYR A 22 18.07 0.30 -12.82
CA TYR A 22 17.80 1.60 -12.22
C TYR A 22 18.55 1.81 -10.91
N PHE A 23 18.69 0.77 -10.08
CA PHE A 23 19.48 0.82 -8.86
C PHE A 23 20.96 1.09 -9.16
N SER A 24 21.54 0.41 -10.14
CA SER A 24 22.93 0.65 -10.58
C SER A 24 23.11 2.09 -11.08
N LEU A 25 22.21 2.59 -11.92
CA LEU A 25 22.24 3.97 -12.41
C LEU A 25 22.08 4.98 -11.26
N SER A 26 21.11 4.76 -10.36
CA SER A 26 20.87 5.64 -9.20
C SER A 26 22.04 5.64 -8.23
N SER A 27 22.73 4.52 -8.07
CA SER A 27 23.93 4.40 -7.24
C SER A 27 25.13 5.16 -7.84
N THR A 28 25.12 5.49 -9.13
CA THR A 28 26.14 6.38 -9.72
C THR A 28 25.89 7.87 -9.41
N LEU A 29 24.65 8.25 -9.08
CA LEU A 29 24.31 9.65 -8.73
C LEU A 29 24.99 10.13 -7.45
N THR A 30 25.34 9.24 -6.52
CA THR A 30 26.11 9.62 -5.33
C THR A 30 27.49 10.18 -5.69
N PHE A 31 28.02 9.86 -6.87
CA PHE A 31 29.29 10.39 -7.39
C PHE A 31 29.13 11.70 -8.19
N PHE A 32 27.95 11.95 -8.75
CA PHE A 32 27.65 13.13 -9.57
C PHE A 32 26.58 14.00 -8.88
N GLN A 33 27.00 14.96 -8.06
CA GLN A 33 26.11 15.91 -7.34
C GLN A 33 25.53 16.99 -8.27
N ASN A 34 24.97 16.60 -9.42
CA ASN A 34 24.42 17.53 -10.39
C ASN A 34 22.95 17.18 -10.66
N ALA A 35 22.08 18.18 -10.46
CA ALA A 35 20.63 18.06 -10.64
C ALA A 35 20.22 17.58 -12.04
N TRP A 36 20.99 17.93 -13.08
CA TRP A 36 20.77 17.46 -14.45
C TRP A 36 20.93 15.95 -14.57
N TYR A 37 21.98 15.40 -13.96
CA TYR A 37 22.24 13.96 -13.99
C TYR A 37 21.20 13.20 -13.18
N ALA A 38 20.79 13.75 -12.03
CA ALA A 38 19.71 13.17 -11.21
C ALA A 38 18.42 13.03 -12.00
N SER A 39 17.94 14.11 -12.63
CA SER A 39 16.68 14.11 -13.40
C SER A 39 16.74 13.22 -14.64
N ALA A 40 17.88 13.18 -15.34
CA ALA A 40 18.07 12.28 -16.47
C ALA A 40 18.01 10.80 -16.03
N ILE A 41 18.65 10.47 -14.91
CA ILE A 41 18.62 9.10 -14.36
C ILE A 41 17.22 8.72 -13.87
N TYR A 42 16.47 9.64 -13.25
CA TYR A 42 15.04 9.42 -12.94
C TYR A 42 14.21 9.15 -14.20
N GLY A 43 14.40 9.93 -15.26
CA GLY A 43 13.68 9.77 -16.53
C GLY A 43 14.01 8.47 -17.26
N ILE A 44 15.30 8.12 -17.35
CA ILE A 44 15.78 6.85 -17.92
C ILE A 44 15.29 5.67 -17.07
N GLY A 45 15.31 5.81 -15.75
CA GLY A 45 14.83 4.81 -14.82
C GLY A 45 13.35 4.49 -14.96
N PHE A 46 12.52 5.53 -14.89
CA PHE A 46 11.08 5.38 -15.09
C PHE A 46 10.76 4.89 -16.50
N GLY A 47 11.42 5.45 -17.52
CA GLY A 47 11.29 5.00 -18.91
C GLY A 47 11.70 3.54 -19.09
N GLY A 48 12.76 3.09 -18.42
CA GLY A 48 13.23 1.70 -18.43
C GLY A 48 12.22 0.76 -17.79
N ILE A 49 11.65 1.12 -16.65
CA ILE A 49 10.55 0.38 -16.02
C ILE A 49 9.33 0.35 -16.95
N ALA A 50 8.95 1.46 -17.55
CA ALA A 50 7.79 1.54 -18.45
C ALA A 50 7.98 0.77 -19.77
N ALA A 51 9.21 0.74 -20.29
CA ALA A 51 9.55 0.04 -21.52
C ALA A 51 9.70 -1.48 -21.33
N TRP A 52 9.92 -1.94 -20.09
CA TRP A 52 10.35 -3.31 -19.83
C TRP A 52 9.32 -4.38 -20.24
N GLU A 53 8.02 -4.12 -20.11
CA GLU A 53 6.99 -5.04 -20.65
C GLU A 53 7.07 -5.23 -22.17
N PHE A 54 7.47 -4.20 -22.91
CA PHE A 54 7.64 -4.26 -24.36
C PHE A 54 8.90 -5.03 -24.72
N LEU A 55 9.95 -4.93 -23.91
CA LEU A 55 11.15 -5.75 -24.05
C LEU A 55 10.85 -7.24 -23.82
N VAL A 56 10.11 -7.56 -22.75
CA VAL A 56 9.68 -8.94 -22.45
C VAL A 56 8.82 -9.51 -23.59
N SER A 57 7.95 -8.70 -24.19
CA SER A 57 7.11 -9.09 -25.33
C SER A 57 7.79 -8.95 -26.70
N LYS A 58 9.11 -8.66 -26.75
CA LYS A 58 9.91 -8.48 -27.97
C LYS A 58 9.41 -7.36 -28.91
N ARG A 59 8.70 -6.38 -28.37
CA ARG A 59 8.19 -5.19 -29.06
C ARG A 59 9.16 -4.02 -28.94
N TYR A 60 10.37 -4.18 -29.50
CA TYR A 60 11.48 -3.24 -29.33
C TYR A 60 11.18 -1.81 -29.80
N SER A 61 10.38 -1.64 -30.86
CA SER A 61 9.96 -0.31 -31.34
C SER A 61 9.13 0.44 -30.31
N ALA A 62 8.19 -0.23 -29.65
CA ALA A 62 7.37 0.37 -28.59
C ALA A 62 8.22 0.72 -27.36
N ALA A 63 9.18 -0.16 -26.99
CA ALA A 63 10.13 0.12 -25.91
C ALA A 63 10.98 1.38 -26.20
N ALA A 64 11.50 1.51 -27.42
CA ALA A 64 12.29 2.67 -27.83
C ALA A 64 11.47 3.98 -27.80
N ILE A 65 10.21 3.94 -28.25
CA ILE A 65 9.32 5.11 -28.20
C ILE A 65 9.08 5.57 -26.76
N ILE A 66 8.83 4.64 -25.82
CA ILE A 66 8.61 4.99 -24.40
C ILE A 66 9.87 5.57 -23.76
N LEU A 67 11.03 4.99 -24.04
CA LEU A 67 12.31 5.52 -23.54
C LEU A 67 12.56 6.93 -24.08
N LEU A 68 12.31 7.16 -25.37
CA LEU A 68 12.45 8.47 -25.99
C LEU A 68 11.49 9.49 -25.37
N VAL A 69 10.20 9.16 -25.27
CA VAL A 69 9.19 10.05 -24.67
C VAL A 69 9.55 10.36 -23.22
N SER A 70 9.91 9.35 -22.43
CA SER A 70 10.30 9.54 -21.02
C SER A 70 11.51 10.45 -20.90
N THR A 71 12.57 10.21 -21.67
CA THR A 71 13.79 11.03 -21.66
C THR A 71 13.51 12.47 -22.09
N LEU A 72 12.72 12.69 -23.14
CA LEU A 72 12.35 14.03 -23.60
C LEU A 72 11.51 14.79 -22.56
N THR A 73 10.47 14.15 -22.03
CA THR A 73 9.54 14.79 -21.08
C THR A 73 10.19 15.15 -19.74
N PHE A 74 11.06 14.29 -19.21
CA PHE A 74 11.87 14.59 -18.02
C PHE A 74 13.01 15.57 -18.34
N GLY A 75 13.62 15.49 -19.54
CA GLY A 75 14.63 16.45 -19.98
C GLY A 75 14.09 17.88 -20.11
N LEU A 76 12.84 18.03 -20.57
CA LEU A 76 12.15 19.31 -20.67
C LEU A 76 11.86 19.96 -19.29
N GLN A 77 11.85 19.19 -18.18
CA GLN A 77 11.79 19.77 -16.82
C GLN A 77 12.99 20.64 -16.49
N MET A 78 14.11 20.42 -17.18
CA MET A 78 15.39 21.04 -16.88
C MET A 78 15.64 22.32 -17.69
N LEU A 79 14.70 22.75 -18.55
CA LEU A 79 14.89 23.97 -19.33
C LEU A 79 14.94 25.20 -18.39
N PRO A 80 16.06 25.95 -18.36
CA PRO A 80 16.31 27.01 -17.36
C PRO A 80 15.34 28.20 -17.43
N ASP A 81 14.62 28.39 -18.54
CA ASP A 81 13.73 29.53 -18.74
C ASP A 81 12.36 29.43 -18.03
N LEU A 82 12.03 28.30 -17.39
CA LEU A 82 10.85 28.20 -16.53
C LEU A 82 10.99 29.03 -15.24
N GLU A 83 12.22 29.32 -14.81
CA GLU A 83 12.52 30.08 -13.59
C GLU A 83 12.22 31.59 -13.74
N GLY A 84 12.37 32.14 -14.95
CA GLY A 84 12.15 33.57 -15.22
C GLY A 84 10.70 34.00 -15.41
N TYR A 85 9.79 33.06 -15.74
CA TYR A 85 8.39 33.36 -16.07
C TYR A 85 7.43 33.35 -14.88
N ILE A 86 7.85 32.79 -13.73
CA ILE A 86 6.95 32.54 -12.59
C ILE A 86 7.43 33.36 -11.38
N GLY A 87 7.07 34.63 -11.34
CA GLY A 87 7.53 35.61 -10.34
C GLY A 87 7.07 35.41 -8.89
N ARG A 88 6.67 34.20 -8.47
CA ARG A 88 6.33 33.85 -7.07
C ARG A 88 6.68 32.38 -6.76
N GLU A 89 7.27 32.12 -5.59
CA GLU A 89 7.67 30.77 -5.16
C GLU A 89 6.51 29.76 -5.14
N ASP A 90 5.31 30.18 -4.72
CA ASP A 90 4.12 29.33 -4.70
C ASP A 90 3.61 28.99 -6.11
N GLY A 91 3.63 29.97 -7.01
CA GLY A 91 3.30 29.76 -8.42
C GLY A 91 4.27 28.75 -9.03
N ARG A 92 5.57 28.85 -8.72
CA ARG A 92 6.60 27.95 -9.23
C ARG A 92 6.35 26.51 -8.78
N ARG A 93 6.06 26.29 -7.49
CA ARG A 93 5.75 24.96 -6.95
C ARG A 93 4.50 24.35 -7.60
N PHE A 94 3.45 25.14 -7.80
CA PHE A 94 2.25 24.67 -8.48
C PHE A 94 2.53 24.25 -9.92
N TRP A 95 3.27 25.06 -10.69
CA TRP A 95 3.62 24.76 -12.08
C TRP A 95 4.50 23.52 -12.22
N LEU A 96 5.48 23.34 -11.34
CA LEU A 96 6.32 22.13 -11.32
C LEU A 96 5.50 20.86 -11.07
N GLU A 97 4.55 20.90 -10.11
CA GLU A 97 3.68 19.77 -9.85
C GLU A 97 2.68 19.51 -11.00
N ALA A 98 2.11 20.57 -11.59
CA ALA A 98 1.26 20.44 -12.78
C ALA A 98 2.03 19.82 -13.96
N TYR A 99 3.28 20.23 -14.17
CA TYR A 99 4.16 19.66 -15.18
C TYR A 99 4.47 18.18 -14.89
N ASN A 100 4.80 17.83 -13.63
CA ASN A 100 5.03 16.44 -13.22
C ASN A 100 3.80 15.55 -13.51
N LEU A 101 2.60 16.03 -13.21
CA LEU A 101 1.36 15.33 -13.55
C LEU A 101 1.26 15.10 -15.07
N LEU A 102 1.52 16.14 -15.88
CA LEU A 102 1.48 16.04 -17.34
C LEU A 102 2.49 15.03 -17.89
N VAL A 103 3.71 14.98 -17.33
CA VAL A 103 4.72 13.99 -17.70
C VAL A 103 4.22 12.57 -17.47
N TYR A 104 3.71 12.27 -16.26
CA TYR A 104 3.17 10.94 -15.96
C TYR A 104 2.00 10.57 -16.88
N VAL A 105 1.05 11.48 -17.07
CA VAL A 105 -0.10 11.27 -17.95
C VAL A 105 0.34 11.01 -19.38
N LEU A 106 1.31 11.76 -19.90
CA LEU A 106 1.81 11.61 -21.26
C LEU A 106 2.51 10.25 -21.46
N ILE A 107 3.48 9.91 -20.59
CA ILE A 107 4.20 8.64 -20.69
C ILE A 107 3.24 7.45 -20.61
N LEU A 108 2.30 7.49 -19.66
CA LEU A 108 1.35 6.40 -19.46
C LEU A 108 0.32 6.32 -20.60
N THR A 109 -0.14 7.45 -21.13
CA THR A 109 -1.02 7.47 -22.31
C THR A 109 -0.32 6.83 -23.52
N VAL A 110 0.93 7.22 -23.78
CA VAL A 110 1.75 6.60 -24.85
C VAL A 110 1.91 5.12 -24.60
N ARG A 111 2.19 4.70 -23.36
CA ARG A 111 2.30 3.27 -23.00
C ARG A 111 1.00 2.51 -23.28
N PHE A 112 -0.16 2.99 -22.85
CA PHE A 112 -1.44 2.32 -23.13
C PHE A 112 -1.79 2.32 -24.62
N TYR A 113 -1.43 3.38 -25.35
CA TYR A 113 -1.61 3.44 -26.80
C TYR A 113 -0.77 2.37 -27.50
N LEU A 114 0.51 2.26 -27.14
CA LEU A 114 1.41 1.24 -27.66
C LEU A 114 0.98 -0.17 -27.24
N ALA A 115 0.41 -0.35 -26.05
CA ALA A 115 -0.17 -1.62 -25.62
C ALA A 115 -1.43 -2.03 -26.43
N GLY A 116 -1.98 -1.15 -27.26
CA GLY A 116 -3.15 -1.41 -28.10
C GLY A 116 -4.50 -1.13 -27.40
N SER A 117 -4.49 -0.39 -26.30
CA SER A 117 -5.72 -0.04 -25.59
C SER A 117 -6.55 0.97 -26.39
N ARG A 118 -7.82 0.63 -26.68
CA ARG A 118 -8.78 1.57 -27.28
C ARG A 118 -9.11 2.76 -26.39
N LYS A 119 -8.85 2.66 -25.08
CA LYS A 119 -9.12 3.70 -24.07
C LYS A 119 -7.82 4.32 -23.53
N ALA A 120 -6.78 4.42 -24.37
CA ALA A 120 -5.44 4.83 -23.95
C ALA A 120 -5.40 6.17 -23.19
N ILE A 121 -6.12 7.19 -23.65
CA ILE A 121 -6.18 8.50 -22.98
C ILE A 121 -6.81 8.39 -21.59
N LYS A 122 -7.95 7.70 -21.47
CA LYS A 122 -8.63 7.51 -20.18
C LYS A 122 -7.76 6.70 -19.21
N ALA A 123 -7.12 5.64 -19.71
CA ALA A 123 -6.21 4.82 -18.92
C ALA A 123 -4.99 5.62 -18.45
N GLY A 124 -4.35 6.35 -19.36
CA GLY A 124 -3.20 7.20 -19.07
C GLY A 124 -3.53 8.33 -18.08
N LEU A 125 -4.72 8.94 -18.17
CA LEU A 125 -5.17 9.93 -17.20
C LEU A 125 -5.35 9.33 -15.80
N ILE A 126 -6.07 8.22 -15.69
CA ILE A 126 -6.35 7.56 -14.40
C ILE A 126 -5.04 7.09 -13.75
N THR A 127 -4.24 6.33 -14.50
CA THR A 127 -2.96 5.84 -13.99
C THR A 127 -2.02 7.02 -13.71
N GLY A 128 -1.95 8.04 -14.57
CA GLY A 128 -1.12 9.23 -14.33
C GLY A 128 -1.49 9.97 -13.05
N MET A 129 -2.79 10.13 -12.76
CA MET A 129 -3.26 10.70 -11.50
C MET A 129 -2.89 9.83 -10.30
N ILE A 130 -3.06 8.51 -10.39
CA ILE A 130 -2.68 7.58 -9.32
C ILE A 130 -1.19 7.70 -9.00
N TYR A 131 -0.32 7.80 -10.01
CA TYR A 131 1.13 7.91 -9.82
C TYR A 131 1.58 9.28 -9.32
N PHE A 132 0.93 10.33 -9.82
CA PHE A 132 1.19 11.69 -9.36
C PHE A 132 0.87 11.86 -7.88
N LEU A 133 -0.25 11.28 -7.43
CA LEU A 133 -0.69 11.26 -6.04
C LEU A 133 -0.16 10.05 -5.26
N PHE A 134 0.65 9.20 -5.88
CA PHE A 134 1.15 8.00 -5.23
C PHE A 134 2.05 8.42 -4.07
N PRO A 135 1.85 7.85 -2.87
CA PRO A 135 2.50 8.39 -1.69
C PRO A 135 4.02 8.26 -1.84
N ARG A 136 4.74 9.38 -1.66
CA ARG A 136 6.18 9.45 -1.91
C ARG A 136 6.84 9.04 -0.59
N ILE A 137 7.38 7.83 -0.47
CA ILE A 137 8.08 7.37 0.75
C ILE A 137 9.46 8.04 0.90
N ASN A 138 9.51 9.36 0.83
CA ASN A 138 10.70 10.15 1.12
C ASN A 138 10.61 10.84 2.48
N SER A 139 9.57 10.56 3.28
CA SER A 139 9.35 11.30 4.52
C SER A 139 8.83 10.38 5.64
N HIS A 140 9.65 10.31 6.69
CA HIS A 140 9.53 9.61 7.97
C HIS A 140 9.73 8.11 8.06
N VAL A 141 9.22 7.26 7.16
CA VAL A 141 9.63 5.84 7.19
C VAL A 141 11.09 5.69 6.73
N GLY A 142 11.45 6.42 5.68
CA GLY A 142 12.84 6.54 5.23
C GLY A 142 13.73 7.20 6.28
N SER A 143 13.27 8.24 6.98
CA SER A 143 14.10 8.89 8.02
C SER A 143 14.22 8.04 9.29
N TRP A 144 13.18 7.31 9.70
CA TRP A 144 13.26 6.37 10.83
C TRP A 144 14.20 5.19 10.54
N LEU A 145 14.12 4.62 9.33
CA LEU A 145 15.07 3.62 8.86
C LEU A 145 16.50 4.21 8.79
N LEU A 146 16.67 5.43 8.30
CA LEU A 146 17.97 6.11 8.23
C LEU A 146 18.53 6.49 9.62
N ASP A 147 17.69 6.93 10.56
CA ASP A 147 18.09 7.31 11.92
C ASP A 147 18.48 6.09 12.76
N TRP A 148 17.79 4.95 12.59
CA TRP A 148 18.21 3.68 13.20
C TRP A 148 19.54 3.14 12.62
N SER A 149 19.88 3.54 11.39
CA SER A 149 21.12 3.11 10.73
C SER A 149 22.35 3.93 11.12
N ARG A 150 22.19 5.17 11.59
CA ARG A 150 23.31 6.05 11.99
C ARG A 150 24.11 5.52 13.19
N THR A 151 23.58 4.56 13.94
CA THR A 151 24.19 4.00 15.16
C THR A 151 24.83 2.62 14.96
N ASN A 152 24.80 2.04 13.75
CA ASN A 152 25.22 0.66 13.50
C ASN A 152 26.29 0.51 12.41
N PHE A 153 27.05 -0.61 12.45
CA PHE A 153 28.07 -1.02 11.48
C PHE A 153 27.57 -1.10 10.02
N LEU A 154 26.24 -1.10 9.79
CA LEU A 154 25.61 -1.11 8.47
C LEU A 154 25.18 0.28 7.98
N ALA A 155 25.57 1.36 8.67
CA ALA A 155 25.20 2.75 8.34
C ALA A 155 25.46 3.10 6.86
N ASP A 156 26.57 2.62 6.29
CA ASP A 156 26.96 2.92 4.92
C ASP A 156 26.19 2.08 3.88
N LEU A 157 25.76 0.87 4.23
CA LEU A 157 25.04 -0.04 3.33
C LEU A 157 23.52 0.23 3.31
N TRP A 158 23.00 0.75 4.42
CA TRP A 158 21.57 0.91 4.62
C TRP A 158 20.85 1.85 3.64
N PRO A 159 21.43 2.99 3.23
CA PRO A 159 20.85 3.84 2.19
C PRO A 159 20.68 3.08 0.87
N TYR A 160 21.66 2.25 0.49
CA TYR A 160 21.61 1.45 -0.73
C TYR A 160 20.51 0.37 -0.66
N ILE A 161 20.41 -0.35 0.45
CA ILE A 161 19.33 -1.32 0.67
C ILE A 161 17.97 -0.61 0.58
N THR A 162 17.84 0.56 1.20
CA THR A 162 16.60 1.33 1.19
C THR A 162 16.23 1.78 -0.23
N ILE A 163 17.19 2.30 -1.01
CA ILE A 163 16.97 2.70 -2.41
C ILE A 163 16.55 1.50 -3.27
N LEU A 164 17.21 0.35 -3.09
CA LEU A 164 16.87 -0.88 -3.81
C LEU A 164 15.44 -1.34 -3.51
N VAL A 165 15.09 -1.39 -2.23
CA VAL A 165 13.75 -1.79 -1.76
C VAL A 165 12.69 -0.81 -2.26
N LEU A 166 12.89 0.50 -2.08
CA LEU A 166 11.98 1.54 -2.56
C LEU A 166 11.78 1.43 -4.09
N THR A 167 12.86 1.20 -4.84
CA THR A 167 12.80 1.01 -6.30
C THR A 167 12.00 -0.22 -6.66
N PHE A 168 12.26 -1.34 -6.00
CA PHE A 168 11.55 -2.59 -6.26
C PHE A 168 10.05 -2.43 -6.05
N TYR A 169 9.63 -1.86 -4.92
CA TYR A 169 8.21 -1.62 -4.63
C TYR A 169 7.58 -0.59 -5.59
N LYS A 170 8.31 0.44 -6.02
CA LYS A 170 7.84 1.40 -7.04
C LYS A 170 7.61 0.71 -8.38
N ALA A 171 8.56 -0.10 -8.85
CA ALA A 171 8.42 -0.85 -10.10
C ALA A 171 7.28 -1.88 -10.01
N LEU A 172 7.16 -2.58 -8.88
CA LEU A 172 6.11 -3.57 -8.67
C LEU A 172 4.72 -2.93 -8.66
N SER A 173 4.57 -1.87 -7.87
CA SER A 173 3.36 -1.05 -7.85
C SER A 173 3.06 -0.48 -9.23
N TYR A 174 4.11 -0.15 -10.00
CA TYR A 174 3.90 0.37 -11.34
C TYR A 174 3.12 -0.63 -12.22
N TYR A 175 3.62 -1.85 -12.30
CA TYR A 175 2.98 -2.88 -13.12
C TYR A 175 1.63 -3.31 -12.60
N VAL A 176 1.48 -3.47 -11.28
CA VAL A 176 0.20 -3.84 -10.68
C VAL A 176 -0.86 -2.79 -11.03
N ILE A 177 -0.60 -1.50 -10.84
CA ILE A 177 -1.60 -0.44 -11.09
C ILE A 177 -1.97 -0.38 -12.58
N ILE A 178 -0.99 -0.48 -13.46
CA ILE A 178 -1.23 -0.46 -14.91
C ILE A 178 -2.06 -1.67 -15.34
N PHE A 179 -1.66 -2.88 -14.96
CA PHE A 179 -2.38 -4.08 -15.35
C PHE A 179 -3.79 -4.12 -14.75
N LEU A 180 -3.97 -3.67 -13.50
CA LEU A 180 -5.31 -3.51 -12.94
C LEU A 180 -6.14 -2.48 -13.75
N THR A 181 -5.54 -1.35 -14.14
CA THR A 181 -6.23 -0.33 -14.95
C THR A 181 -6.64 -0.88 -16.32
N GLU A 182 -5.78 -1.66 -16.98
CA GLU A 182 -6.12 -2.35 -18.24
C GLU A 182 -7.37 -3.21 -18.09
N GLN A 183 -7.37 -4.07 -17.07
CA GLN A 183 -8.44 -5.04 -16.89
C GLN A 183 -9.76 -4.38 -16.43
N ILE A 184 -9.69 -3.40 -15.54
CA ILE A 184 -10.87 -2.64 -15.07
C ILE A 184 -11.55 -1.88 -16.22
N LEU A 185 -10.76 -1.32 -17.15
CA LEU A 185 -11.33 -0.58 -18.28
C LEU A 185 -11.93 -1.48 -19.36
N VAL A 186 -11.57 -2.77 -19.38
CA VAL A 186 -12.11 -3.79 -20.28
C VAL A 186 -13.38 -4.42 -19.70
N SER A 187 -13.38 -4.78 -18.42
CA SER A 187 -14.51 -5.46 -17.77
C SER A 187 -14.85 -4.87 -16.41
N ARG A 188 -16.13 -4.54 -16.20
CA ARG A 188 -16.65 -4.07 -14.91
C ARG A 188 -16.62 -5.18 -13.85
N LEU A 189 -16.85 -6.44 -14.26
CA LEU A 189 -16.81 -7.62 -13.38
C LEU A 189 -15.42 -7.84 -12.76
N TYR A 190 -14.38 -7.25 -13.36
CA TYR A 190 -13.03 -7.35 -12.83
C TYR A 190 -12.87 -6.66 -11.46
N ILE A 191 -13.59 -5.56 -11.21
CA ILE A 191 -13.57 -4.89 -9.89
C ILE A 191 -14.19 -5.80 -8.84
N GLU A 192 -15.37 -6.37 -9.13
CA GLU A 192 -16.07 -7.29 -8.22
C GLU A 192 -15.18 -8.49 -7.88
N ARG A 193 -14.48 -9.02 -8.89
CA ARG A 193 -13.52 -10.09 -8.71
C ARG A 193 -12.33 -9.68 -7.83
N LEU A 194 -11.73 -8.52 -8.07
CA LEU A 194 -10.61 -8.01 -7.27
C LEU A 194 -10.98 -7.87 -5.79
N PHE A 195 -12.21 -7.44 -5.50
CA PHE A 195 -12.76 -7.32 -4.15
C PHE A 195 -13.38 -8.61 -3.59
N SER A 196 -13.40 -9.69 -4.37
CA SER A 196 -13.80 -11.00 -3.86
C SER A 196 -12.68 -11.61 -3.03
N LYS A 197 -13.07 -12.22 -1.91
CA LYS A 197 -12.14 -12.92 -1.01
C LYS A 197 -12.14 -14.45 -1.22
N VAL A 198 -13.01 -14.97 -2.08
CA VAL A 198 -13.10 -16.40 -2.41
C VAL A 198 -12.49 -16.73 -3.78
N GLN A 199 -11.99 -15.72 -4.49
CA GLN A 199 -11.28 -15.94 -5.75
C GLN A 199 -10.08 -16.88 -5.57
N VAL A 200 -9.66 -17.55 -6.65
CA VAL A 200 -8.44 -18.35 -6.68
C VAL A 200 -7.28 -17.44 -7.04
N LEU A 201 -6.25 -17.41 -6.19
CA LEU A 201 -5.05 -16.60 -6.37
C LEU A 201 -3.82 -17.47 -6.47
N THR A 202 -3.16 -17.43 -7.62
CA THR A 202 -1.86 -18.08 -7.78
C THR A 202 -0.75 -17.32 -7.04
N THR A 203 0.40 -17.97 -6.78
CA THR A 203 1.55 -17.31 -6.13
C THR A 203 1.96 -16.02 -6.86
N TRP A 204 1.93 -16.05 -8.19
CA TRP A 204 2.35 -14.94 -9.06
C TRP A 204 1.30 -13.83 -9.18
N GLU A 205 0.10 -14.03 -8.64
CA GLU A 205 -0.91 -12.97 -8.48
C GLU A 205 -0.90 -12.45 -7.03
N TYR A 206 -0.81 -13.37 -6.06
CA TYR A 206 -0.76 -13.06 -4.64
C TYR A 206 0.41 -12.14 -4.29
N LEU A 207 1.65 -12.50 -4.67
CA LEU A 207 2.83 -11.74 -4.26
C LEU A 207 2.82 -10.29 -4.77
N PRO A 208 2.63 -10.01 -6.08
CA PRO A 208 2.54 -8.64 -6.55
C PRO A 208 1.42 -7.84 -5.89
N LEU A 209 0.22 -8.42 -5.78
CA LEU A 209 -0.92 -7.74 -5.16
C LEU A 209 -0.68 -7.45 -3.69
N PHE A 210 -0.17 -8.41 -2.92
CA PHE A 210 0.13 -8.23 -1.50
C PHE A 210 1.17 -7.13 -1.30
N PHE A 211 2.33 -7.22 -1.97
CA PHE A 211 3.41 -6.26 -1.79
C PHE A 211 3.02 -4.86 -2.24
N THR A 212 2.33 -4.71 -3.37
CA THR A 212 1.83 -3.40 -3.82
C THR A 212 0.79 -2.84 -2.86
N THR A 213 -0.18 -3.65 -2.41
CA THR A 213 -1.25 -3.14 -1.53
C THR A 213 -0.70 -2.78 -0.14
N TRP A 214 0.21 -3.60 0.39
CA TRP A 214 0.91 -3.31 1.65
C TRP A 214 1.74 -2.05 1.54
N TRP A 215 2.48 -1.90 0.44
CA TRP A 215 3.26 -0.71 0.15
C TRP A 215 2.38 0.54 0.10
N VAL A 216 1.32 0.53 -0.70
CA VAL A 216 0.37 1.64 -0.86
C VAL A 216 -0.25 2.02 0.47
N PHE A 217 -0.64 1.03 1.28
CA PHE A 217 -1.18 1.26 2.62
C PHE A 217 -0.17 1.99 3.51
N MET A 218 1.05 1.44 3.67
CA MET A 218 2.08 2.04 4.53
C MET A 218 2.55 3.41 4.02
N ALA A 219 2.68 3.56 2.70
CA ALA A 219 3.05 4.80 2.05
C ALA A 219 1.98 5.88 2.27
N GLY A 220 0.70 5.52 2.18
CA GLY A 220 -0.43 6.41 2.47
C GLY A 220 -0.42 6.89 3.92
N VAL A 221 -0.15 6.00 4.88
CA VAL A 221 -0.01 6.38 6.30
C VAL A 221 1.13 7.39 6.49
N ALA A 222 2.28 7.13 5.88
CA ALA A 222 3.44 8.03 5.97
C ALA A 222 3.13 9.40 5.36
N GLU A 223 2.60 9.45 4.14
CA GLU A 223 2.23 10.70 3.45
C GLU A 223 1.23 11.53 4.26
N LEU A 224 0.19 10.89 4.80
CA LEU A 224 -0.80 11.59 5.63
C LEU A 224 -0.18 12.16 6.92
N ALA A 225 0.76 11.43 7.54
CA ALA A 225 1.51 11.92 8.69
C ALA A 225 2.37 13.14 8.37
N ASN A 226 3.04 13.11 7.22
CA ASN A 226 3.84 14.23 6.74
C ASN A 226 2.98 15.46 6.52
N ASN A 227 1.88 15.32 5.78
CA ASN A 227 1.01 16.44 5.44
C ASN A 227 0.37 17.05 6.69
N ILE A 228 -0.09 16.23 7.64
CA ILE A 228 -0.66 16.73 8.90
C ILE A 228 0.39 17.50 9.70
N ARG A 229 1.62 16.98 9.77
CA ARG A 229 2.71 17.67 10.46
C ARG A 229 3.02 19.02 9.81
N GLU A 230 3.21 19.04 8.50
CA GLU A 230 3.46 20.27 7.73
C GLU A 230 2.35 21.32 7.88
N LEU A 231 1.09 20.89 8.05
CA LEU A 231 -0.05 21.79 8.29
C LEU A 231 -0.15 22.29 9.73
N SER A 232 0.44 21.59 10.70
CA SER A 232 0.26 21.85 12.14
C SER A 232 1.36 22.69 12.80
N GLU A 233 2.55 22.76 12.22
CA GLU A 233 3.70 23.46 12.82
C GLU A 233 3.72 24.96 12.44
N PRO A 234 3.52 25.89 13.40
CA PRO A 234 3.59 27.33 13.14
C PRO A 234 5.02 27.74 12.75
N GLY A 235 5.20 28.24 11.53
CA GLY A 235 6.50 28.61 10.96
C GLY A 235 7.02 27.66 9.88
N PHE A 236 6.41 26.47 9.72
CA PHE A 236 6.70 25.52 8.63
C PHE A 236 5.98 25.84 7.31
N LEU A 237 5.42 27.06 7.19
CA LEU A 237 4.66 27.57 6.05
C LEU A 237 5.45 27.77 4.75
N GLN A 238 6.56 27.05 4.57
CA GLN A 238 7.02 26.68 3.24
C GLN A 238 6.56 25.27 2.97
N LEU A 239 5.26 25.10 2.68
CA LEU A 239 4.74 23.82 2.18
C LEU A 239 5.68 23.34 1.06
N ARG A 240 6.30 22.16 1.20
CA ARG A 240 7.19 21.61 0.17
C ARG A 240 6.50 21.56 -1.20
N HIS A 241 5.17 21.48 -1.17
CA HIS A 241 4.27 21.44 -2.30
C HIS A 241 3.26 22.60 -2.29
N SER A 242 2.50 22.77 -3.37
CA SER A 242 1.36 23.71 -3.33
C SER A 242 0.27 23.23 -2.37
N ALA A 243 -0.51 24.15 -1.78
CA ALA A 243 -1.63 23.79 -0.90
C ALA A 243 -2.65 22.85 -1.58
N PHE A 244 -2.90 23.06 -2.88
CA PHE A 244 -3.73 22.16 -3.69
C PHE A 244 -3.17 20.73 -3.70
N PHE A 245 -1.87 20.58 -3.94
CA PHE A 245 -1.22 19.27 -3.92
C PHE A 245 -1.34 18.61 -2.55
N ALA A 246 -1.02 19.32 -1.46
CA ALA A 246 -1.08 18.79 -0.10
C ALA A 246 -2.47 18.27 0.29
N ILE A 247 -3.54 18.98 -0.08
CA ILE A 247 -4.92 18.54 0.15
C ILE A 247 -5.23 17.30 -0.70
N SER A 248 -4.89 17.34 -2.00
CA SER A 248 -5.16 16.23 -2.92
C SER A 248 -4.39 14.95 -2.54
N SER A 249 -3.13 15.07 -2.11
CA SER A 249 -2.31 13.94 -1.66
C SER A 249 -2.79 13.39 -0.33
N SER A 250 -3.27 14.24 0.59
CA SER A 250 -3.89 13.78 1.85
C SER A 250 -5.18 13.00 1.61
N LEU A 251 -6.04 13.48 0.70
CA LEU A 251 -7.25 12.75 0.30
C LEU A 251 -6.91 11.42 -0.38
N ALA A 252 -5.93 11.42 -1.29
CA ALA A 252 -5.46 10.21 -1.94
C ALA A 252 -4.86 9.21 -0.93
N ALA A 253 -4.05 9.68 0.02
CA ALA A 253 -3.50 8.87 1.10
C ALA A 253 -4.61 8.22 1.94
N GLY A 254 -5.65 8.97 2.31
CA GLY A 254 -6.83 8.42 2.98
C GLY A 254 -7.53 7.33 2.17
N LEU A 255 -7.70 7.54 0.86
CA LEU A 255 -8.27 6.54 -0.05
C LEU A 255 -7.38 5.29 -0.18
N PHE A 256 -6.06 5.45 -0.24
CA PHE A 256 -5.11 4.35 -0.27
C PHE A 256 -5.12 3.52 1.02
N ILE A 257 -5.24 4.17 2.18
CA ILE A 257 -5.39 3.48 3.48
C ILE A 257 -6.72 2.70 3.49
N TYR A 258 -7.82 3.35 3.09
CA TYR A 258 -9.15 2.76 3.07
C TYR A 258 -9.25 1.54 2.15
N THR A 259 -8.87 1.72 0.88
CA THR A 259 -8.94 0.66 -0.13
C THR A 259 -7.89 -0.42 0.10
N GLY A 260 -6.68 -0.03 0.53
CA GLY A 260 -5.58 -0.94 0.79
C GLY A 260 -5.87 -1.94 1.92
N ALA A 261 -6.48 -1.49 3.02
CA ALA A 261 -6.84 -2.38 4.12
C ALA A 261 -7.88 -3.45 3.72
N ALA A 262 -8.91 -3.04 2.97
CA ALA A 262 -9.95 -3.94 2.47
C ALA A 262 -9.37 -4.96 1.48
N LEU A 263 -8.54 -4.48 0.54
CA LEU A 263 -7.94 -5.32 -0.49
C LEU A 263 -6.90 -6.30 0.11
N LEU A 264 -6.09 -5.87 1.08
CA LEU A 264 -5.16 -6.74 1.80
C LEU A 264 -5.87 -7.93 2.45
N ARG A 265 -6.98 -7.68 3.16
CA ARG A 265 -7.80 -8.77 3.72
C ARG A 265 -8.21 -9.76 2.63
N ASN A 266 -8.76 -9.27 1.53
CA ASN A 266 -9.31 -10.13 0.49
C ASN A 266 -8.21 -10.96 -0.20
N ILE A 267 -7.04 -10.36 -0.46
CA ILE A 267 -5.87 -11.04 -1.04
C ILE A 267 -5.38 -12.16 -0.10
N ILE A 268 -5.20 -11.86 1.19
CA ILE A 268 -4.68 -12.82 2.17
C ILE A 268 -5.67 -13.98 2.36
N VAL A 269 -6.96 -13.68 2.53
CA VAL A 269 -8.01 -14.70 2.69
C VAL A 269 -8.11 -15.56 1.45
N SER A 270 -8.18 -14.96 0.25
CA SER A 270 -8.28 -15.68 -1.00
C SER A 270 -7.10 -16.63 -1.23
N ARG A 271 -5.85 -16.18 -0.99
CA ARG A 271 -4.69 -17.05 -1.13
C ARG A 271 -4.70 -18.17 -0.07
N SER A 272 -5.07 -17.85 1.16
CA SER A 272 -5.19 -18.83 2.25
C SER A 272 -6.23 -19.92 1.96
N LEU A 273 -7.35 -19.56 1.33
CA LEU A 273 -8.35 -20.51 0.83
C LEU A 273 -7.81 -21.33 -0.35
N THR A 274 -7.11 -20.69 -1.29
CA THR A 274 -6.55 -21.35 -2.48
C THR A 274 -5.59 -22.49 -2.12
N ILE A 275 -4.82 -22.34 -1.04
CA ILE A 275 -3.91 -23.39 -0.55
C ILE A 275 -4.54 -24.30 0.52
N ASN A 276 -5.85 -24.17 0.75
CA ASN A 276 -6.62 -24.86 1.80
C ASN A 276 -5.98 -24.80 3.20
N ARG A 277 -5.29 -23.70 3.53
CA ARG A 277 -4.64 -23.48 4.83
C ARG A 277 -5.14 -22.20 5.46
N ARG A 278 -6.40 -22.21 5.88
CA ARG A 278 -6.98 -21.14 6.68
C ARG A 278 -6.66 -21.32 8.16
N GLN A 279 -5.37 -21.25 8.47
CA GLN A 279 -4.89 -21.19 9.85
C GLN A 279 -5.02 -19.76 10.37
N THR A 280 -5.79 -19.57 11.44
CA THR A 280 -6.01 -18.26 12.08
C THR A 280 -4.68 -17.58 12.45
N TRP A 281 -3.64 -18.36 12.81
CA TRP A 281 -2.29 -17.85 13.06
C TRP A 281 -1.66 -17.20 11.82
N LEU A 282 -1.70 -17.87 10.67
CA LEU A 282 -1.14 -17.30 9.43
C LEU A 282 -1.83 -15.98 9.12
N TYR A 283 -3.15 -15.90 9.29
CA TYR A 283 -3.88 -14.67 9.09
C TYR A 283 -3.45 -13.57 10.07
N ILE A 284 -3.35 -13.83 11.37
CA ILE A 284 -2.89 -12.84 12.37
C ILE A 284 -1.48 -12.32 12.04
N LEU A 285 -0.54 -13.21 11.72
CA LEU A 285 0.85 -12.84 11.48
C LEU A 285 1.04 -11.94 10.26
N HIS A 286 0.16 -11.98 9.26
CA HIS A 286 0.24 -11.09 8.08
C HIS A 286 0.04 -9.61 8.44
N TYR A 287 -0.64 -9.34 9.56
CA TYR A 287 -1.01 -7.99 9.99
C TYR A 287 0.03 -7.37 10.93
N ILE A 288 1.03 -8.14 11.35
CA ILE A 288 2.12 -7.68 12.21
C ILE A 288 3.31 -7.30 11.31
N PRO A 289 3.71 -6.02 11.21
CA PRO A 289 4.87 -5.60 10.44
C PRO A 289 6.11 -6.39 10.82
N VAL A 290 7.02 -6.62 9.86
CA VAL A 290 8.23 -7.46 9.98
C VAL A 290 7.94 -8.96 10.11
N VAL A 291 7.01 -9.35 10.99
CA VAL A 291 6.61 -10.76 11.17
C VAL A 291 5.82 -11.28 9.99
N ASN A 292 5.15 -10.38 9.25
CA ASN A 292 4.39 -10.68 8.03
C ASN A 292 5.21 -11.37 6.92
N VAL A 293 6.54 -11.31 6.95
CA VAL A 293 7.40 -12.02 5.99
C VAL A 293 7.21 -13.55 6.08
N ILE A 294 7.04 -14.08 7.29
CA ILE A 294 6.87 -15.52 7.53
C ILE A 294 5.62 -16.07 6.84
N PRO A 295 4.41 -15.56 7.13
CA PRO A 295 3.21 -16.13 6.54
C PRO A 295 3.09 -15.78 5.04
N VAL A 296 3.68 -14.67 4.57
CA VAL A 296 3.79 -14.37 3.13
C VAL A 296 4.62 -15.45 2.42
N TRP A 297 5.77 -15.83 3.00
CA TRP A 297 6.62 -16.88 2.45
C TRP A 297 5.91 -18.24 2.42
N ILE A 298 5.18 -18.60 3.50
CA ILE A 298 4.38 -19.84 3.55
C ILE A 298 3.29 -19.82 2.47
N LEU A 299 2.52 -18.74 2.35
CA LEU A 299 1.45 -18.62 1.35
C LEU A 299 2.00 -18.64 -0.09
N ALA A 300 3.20 -18.12 -0.31
CA ALA A 300 3.82 -18.09 -1.63
C ALA A 300 4.40 -19.44 -2.07
N THR A 301 4.96 -20.21 -1.13
CA THR A 301 5.65 -21.48 -1.42
C THR A 301 4.74 -22.70 -1.37
N THR A 302 3.59 -22.61 -0.71
CA THR A 302 2.63 -23.72 -0.67
C THR A 302 1.92 -23.85 -2.02
N PRO A 303 1.83 -25.06 -2.61
CA PRO A 303 1.11 -25.29 -3.86
C PRO A 303 -0.40 -25.05 -3.71
N GLU A 304 -1.05 -24.81 -4.83
CA GLU A 304 -2.50 -24.60 -4.92
C GLU A 304 -3.24 -25.94 -4.73
N GLU A 305 -4.24 -25.96 -3.86
CA GLU A 305 -5.08 -27.14 -3.59
C GLU A 305 -6.49 -26.95 -4.17
N ASN A 306 -7.03 -25.74 -4.01
CA ASN A 306 -8.31 -25.33 -4.59
C ASN A 306 -8.06 -24.58 -5.90
N ASP A 307 -8.55 -25.15 -7.00
CA ASP A 307 -8.44 -24.63 -8.36
C ASP A 307 -9.69 -23.85 -8.83
N THR A 308 -10.80 -23.93 -8.09
CA THR A 308 -12.06 -23.24 -8.41
C THR A 308 -12.59 -22.38 -7.26
N VAL A 309 -13.46 -21.42 -7.60
CA VAL A 309 -14.08 -20.50 -6.63
C VAL A 309 -15.02 -21.24 -5.70
N GLU A 310 -15.71 -22.27 -6.18
CA GLU A 310 -16.63 -23.10 -5.41
C GLU A 310 -15.91 -23.82 -4.29
N LYS A 311 -14.75 -24.43 -4.59
CA LYS A 311 -13.91 -25.09 -3.58
C LYS A 311 -13.44 -24.10 -2.51
N ASN A 312 -13.11 -22.87 -2.91
CA ASN A 312 -12.77 -21.81 -1.95
C ASN A 312 -13.96 -21.37 -1.10
N ILE A 313 -15.18 -21.31 -1.65
CA ILE A 313 -16.41 -21.03 -0.91
C ILE A 313 -16.69 -22.13 0.12
N ASP A 314 -16.55 -23.39 -0.29
CA ASP A 314 -16.76 -24.54 0.59
C ASP A 314 -15.72 -24.58 1.70
N ALA A 315 -14.43 -24.39 1.37
CA ALA A 315 -13.36 -24.24 2.35
C ALA A 315 -13.62 -23.06 3.29
N TYR A 316 -14.18 -21.95 2.80
CA TYR A 316 -14.50 -20.79 3.63
C TYR A 316 -15.60 -21.07 4.67
N ARG A 317 -16.54 -21.96 4.34
CA ARG A 317 -17.67 -22.35 5.21
C ARG A 317 -17.31 -23.35 6.30
N GLN A 318 -16.20 -24.07 6.15
CA GLN A 318 -15.75 -25.00 7.18
C GLN A 318 -15.39 -24.26 8.48
N THR A 319 -15.76 -24.82 9.63
CA THR A 319 -15.45 -24.26 10.95
C THR A 319 -13.99 -24.53 11.31
N PHE A 320 -13.27 -23.47 11.70
CA PHE A 320 -11.83 -23.53 11.98
C PHE A 320 -11.48 -23.30 13.45
N ASP A 321 -10.21 -23.54 13.75
CA ASP A 321 -9.64 -23.53 15.09
C ASP A 321 -9.74 -22.15 15.76
N ASN A 322 -10.50 -22.10 16.85
CA ASN A 322 -10.77 -20.86 17.61
C ASN A 322 -9.65 -20.51 18.61
N TRP A 323 -8.64 -21.37 18.77
CA TRP A 323 -7.55 -21.14 19.72
C TRP A 323 -6.77 -19.83 19.49
N PRO A 324 -6.32 -19.50 18.26
CA PRO A 324 -5.56 -18.27 18.04
C PRO A 324 -6.41 -17.02 18.26
N GLY A 325 -7.71 -17.09 17.98
CA GLY A 325 -8.67 -16.05 18.34
C GLY A 325 -8.79 -15.87 19.87
N LYS A 326 -8.77 -16.93 20.66
CA LYS A 326 -8.75 -16.80 22.13
C LYS A 326 -7.46 -16.15 22.62
N MET A 327 -6.31 -16.53 22.06
CA MET A 327 -5.02 -15.91 22.39
C MET A 327 -5.02 -14.41 22.09
N LEU A 328 -5.58 -13.98 20.95
CA LEU A 328 -5.66 -12.57 20.58
C LEU A 328 -6.45 -11.74 21.61
N ILE A 329 -7.54 -12.29 22.16
CA ILE A 329 -8.30 -11.66 23.26
C ILE A 329 -7.44 -11.53 24.50
N TRP A 330 -6.76 -12.60 24.92
CA TRP A 330 -5.88 -12.57 26.10
C TRP A 330 -4.75 -11.57 25.94
N THR A 331 -4.10 -11.53 24.78
CA THR A 331 -3.06 -10.52 24.49
C THR A 331 -3.64 -9.11 24.56
N GLY A 332 -4.82 -8.85 23.98
CA GLY A 332 -5.49 -7.55 24.06
C GLY A 332 -5.80 -7.12 25.50
N ILE A 333 -6.27 -8.06 26.34
CA ILE A 333 -6.53 -7.83 27.76
C ILE A 333 -5.23 -7.54 28.51
N LEU A 334 -4.19 -8.35 28.34
CA LEU A 334 -2.89 -8.18 29.01
C LEU A 334 -2.24 -6.84 28.65
N LEU A 335 -2.28 -6.44 27.37
CA LEU A 335 -1.79 -5.13 26.93
C LEU A 335 -2.62 -3.99 27.54
N THR A 336 -3.93 -4.16 27.67
CA THR A 336 -4.77 -3.14 28.31
C THR A 336 -4.51 -3.04 29.82
N ILE A 337 -4.25 -4.16 30.50
CA ILE A 337 -3.83 -4.18 31.91
C ILE A 337 -2.48 -3.47 32.07
N TYR A 338 -1.54 -3.71 31.16
CA TYR A 338 -0.26 -3.00 31.14
C TYR A 338 -0.46 -1.47 30.92
N GLN A 339 -1.37 -1.07 30.02
CA GLN A 339 -1.73 0.35 29.84
C GLN A 339 -2.34 0.99 31.10
N VAL A 340 -3.13 0.23 31.87
CA VAL A 340 -3.64 0.69 33.18
C VAL A 340 -2.48 0.83 34.17
N TYR A 341 -1.56 -0.12 34.21
CA TYR A 341 -0.36 -0.03 35.05
C TYR A 341 0.49 1.20 34.70
N GLU A 342 0.78 1.45 33.41
CA GLU A 342 1.51 2.64 32.97
C GLU A 342 0.77 3.93 33.33
N LEU A 343 -0.55 3.98 33.14
CA LEU A 343 -1.36 5.12 33.55
C LEU A 343 -1.22 5.42 35.05
N LEU A 344 -1.16 4.39 35.90
CA LEU A 344 -1.05 4.54 37.35
C LEU A 344 0.37 4.86 37.85
N THR A 345 1.42 4.47 37.09
CA THR A 345 2.81 4.50 37.56
C THR A 345 3.69 5.53 36.88
N VAL A 346 3.37 5.91 35.64
CA VAL A 346 4.16 6.88 34.86
C VAL A 346 3.53 8.26 35.01
N PRO A 347 4.31 9.30 35.36
CA PRO A 347 3.80 10.67 35.41
C PRO A 347 3.39 11.12 33.99
N THR A 348 2.08 11.12 33.72
CA THR A 348 1.53 11.41 32.39
C THR A 348 1.32 12.90 32.11
N GLY A 349 1.41 13.77 33.12
CA GLY A 349 1.11 15.20 32.99
C GLY A 349 -0.37 15.51 32.71
N MET A 350 -1.25 14.50 32.70
CA MET A 350 -2.69 14.66 32.46
C MET A 350 -3.41 15.21 33.69
N ARG A 351 -4.44 16.05 33.47
CA ARG A 351 -5.35 16.48 34.54
C ARG A 351 -6.23 15.31 35.01
N TRP A 352 -6.63 15.31 36.28
CA TRP A 352 -7.48 14.28 36.91
C TRP A 352 -8.70 13.84 36.09
N PRO A 353 -9.47 14.74 35.42
CA PRO A 353 -10.61 14.31 34.61
C PRO A 353 -10.20 13.48 33.37
N ALA A 354 -9.09 13.85 32.71
CA ALA A 354 -8.57 13.10 31.55
C ALA A 354 -8.03 11.73 31.99
N PHE A 355 -7.39 11.68 33.16
CA PHE A 355 -6.94 10.43 33.78
C PHE A 355 -8.10 9.46 34.05
N GLY A 356 -9.17 9.94 34.68
CA GLY A 356 -10.36 9.13 34.96
C GLY A 356 -11.07 8.66 33.68
N CYS A 357 -11.15 9.52 32.67
CA CYS A 357 -11.72 9.17 31.37
C CYS A 357 -10.91 8.07 30.67
N LEU A 358 -9.57 8.20 30.63
CA LEU A 358 -8.71 7.19 30.02
C LEU A 358 -8.74 5.86 30.78
N GLY A 359 -8.78 5.89 32.11
CA GLY A 359 -8.98 4.70 32.94
C GLY A 359 -10.31 3.99 32.64
N LEU A 360 -11.41 4.74 32.49
CA LEU A 360 -12.70 4.19 32.08
C LEU A 360 -12.63 3.55 30.70
N ILE A 361 -11.97 4.20 29.73
CA ILE A 361 -11.76 3.65 28.38
C ILE A 361 -11.05 2.30 28.46
N TYR A 362 -9.98 2.17 29.27
CA TYR A 362 -9.27 0.91 29.43
C TYR A 362 -10.13 -0.20 30.06
N LEU A 363 -10.93 0.10 31.08
CA LEU A 363 -11.85 -0.87 31.66
C LEU A 363 -12.91 -1.33 30.64
N LEU A 364 -13.47 -0.38 29.87
CA LEU A 364 -14.42 -0.70 28.80
C LEU A 364 -13.78 -1.52 27.69
N LYS A 365 -12.49 -1.32 27.37
CA LYS A 365 -11.75 -2.15 26.39
C LYS A 365 -11.65 -3.60 26.86
N ILE A 366 -11.34 -3.84 28.14
CA ILE A 366 -11.30 -5.20 28.70
C ILE A 366 -12.68 -5.86 28.58
N ALA A 367 -13.75 -5.15 28.96
CA ALA A 367 -15.12 -5.66 28.83
C ALA A 367 -15.46 -5.97 27.36
N ALA A 368 -15.06 -5.10 26.43
CA ALA A 368 -15.27 -5.30 24.99
C ALA A 368 -14.50 -6.52 24.46
N TYR A 369 -13.25 -6.76 24.89
CA TYR A 369 -12.49 -7.96 24.52
C TYR A 369 -13.15 -9.25 25.03
N ILE A 370 -13.68 -9.25 26.27
CA ILE A 370 -14.39 -10.41 26.83
C ILE A 370 -15.70 -10.68 26.07
N ALA A 371 -16.40 -9.61 25.65
CA ALA A 371 -17.64 -9.69 24.90
C ALA A 371 -17.45 -10.01 23.40
N LEU A 372 -16.23 -9.90 22.88
CA LEU A 372 -15.89 -10.01 21.45
C LEU A 372 -16.30 -11.33 20.78
N PRO A 373 -16.28 -12.51 21.43
CA PRO A 373 -16.78 -13.74 20.80
C PRO A 373 -18.31 -13.78 20.68
N LYS A 374 -19.04 -13.00 21.49
CA LYS A 374 -20.49 -13.13 21.66
C LYS A 374 -21.28 -12.10 20.86
N TYR A 375 -20.79 -10.86 20.75
CA TYR A 375 -21.57 -9.74 20.21
C TYR A 375 -20.81 -8.95 19.15
N LYS A 376 -21.37 -8.82 17.95
CA LYS A 376 -20.76 -8.03 16.87
C LYS A 376 -20.56 -6.56 17.25
N GLN A 377 -21.39 -6.03 18.15
CA GLN A 377 -21.23 -4.68 18.69
C GLN A 377 -19.93 -4.54 19.50
N ALA A 378 -19.43 -5.61 20.12
CA ALA A 378 -18.18 -5.59 20.86
C ALA A 378 -16.96 -5.37 19.95
N LEU A 379 -17.01 -5.82 18.68
CA LEU A 379 -15.99 -5.48 17.68
C LEU A 379 -15.87 -3.96 17.50
N TRP A 380 -17.01 -3.28 17.30
CA TRP A 380 -17.01 -1.82 17.16
C TRP A 380 -16.54 -1.14 18.44
N ALA A 381 -16.93 -1.63 19.60
CA ALA A 381 -16.47 -1.12 20.89
C ALA A 381 -14.94 -1.23 21.02
N VAL A 382 -14.33 -2.39 20.71
CA VAL A 382 -12.87 -2.56 20.75
C VAL A 382 -12.18 -1.53 19.86
N ILE A 383 -12.65 -1.34 18.62
CA ILE A 383 -12.03 -0.42 17.66
C ILE A 383 -12.19 1.04 18.07
N ILE A 384 -13.40 1.45 18.46
CA ILE A 384 -13.69 2.84 18.87
C ILE A 384 -12.92 3.18 20.15
N LEU A 385 -12.92 2.29 21.15
CA LEU A 385 -12.19 2.52 22.39
C LEU A 385 -10.67 2.50 22.19
N GLN A 386 -10.16 1.68 21.27
CA GLN A 386 -8.75 1.71 20.89
C GLN A 386 -8.38 3.04 20.22
N ALA A 387 -9.18 3.50 19.24
CA ALA A 387 -8.99 4.80 18.60
C ALA A 387 -9.07 5.95 19.61
N ALA A 388 -10.06 5.92 20.51
CA ALA A 388 -10.18 6.89 21.59
C ALA A 388 -8.94 6.88 22.48
N SER A 389 -8.45 5.71 22.92
CA SER A 389 -7.21 5.65 23.72
C SER A 389 -5.99 6.24 23.01
N ILE A 390 -5.89 6.07 21.69
CA ILE A 390 -4.80 6.64 20.87
C ILE A 390 -4.88 8.18 20.83
N THR A 391 -6.07 8.80 20.86
CA THR A 391 -6.20 10.27 20.92
C THR A 391 -5.66 10.89 22.20
N PHE A 392 -5.57 10.12 23.30
CA PHE A 392 -4.91 10.57 24.53
C PHE A 392 -3.39 10.39 24.49
N THR A 393 -2.85 9.71 23.46
CA THR A 393 -1.40 9.60 23.26
C THR A 393 -0.91 10.78 22.42
N LEU A 394 -0.11 11.67 23.02
CA LEU A 394 0.65 12.69 22.29
C LEU A 394 1.87 12.00 21.64
N SER A 395 1.63 11.23 20.59
CA SER A 395 2.66 10.43 19.91
C SER A 395 2.81 10.81 18.45
N ASP A 396 4.05 10.93 17.98
CA ASP A 396 4.39 11.08 16.56
C ASP A 396 3.89 9.91 15.69
N PHE A 397 3.55 8.79 16.31
CA PHE A 397 3.01 7.59 15.66
C PHE A 397 1.48 7.53 15.66
N PHE A 398 0.79 8.61 16.02
CA PHE A 398 -0.67 8.66 16.12
C PHE A 398 -1.41 8.06 14.90
N LEU A 399 -1.08 8.51 13.69
CA LEU A 399 -1.72 8.02 12.46
C LEU A 399 -1.36 6.57 12.15
N LEU A 400 -0.14 6.16 12.49
CA LEU A 400 0.28 4.77 12.33
C LEU A 400 -0.55 3.84 13.22
N TYR A 401 -0.77 4.22 14.48
CA TYR A 401 -1.61 3.46 15.40
C TYR A 401 -3.09 3.44 14.97
N LEU A 402 -3.62 4.56 14.45
CA LEU A 402 -4.97 4.58 13.87
C LEU A 402 -5.08 3.69 12.64
N ALA A 403 -4.10 3.72 11.74
CA ALA A 403 -4.08 2.88 10.56
C ALA A 403 -4.01 1.39 10.92
N PHE A 404 -3.18 0.99 11.89
CA PHE A 404 -3.15 -0.38 12.38
C PHE A 404 -4.43 -0.77 13.13
N THR A 405 -5.08 0.16 13.82
CA THR A 405 -6.39 -0.09 14.43
C THR A 405 -7.44 -0.36 13.33
N TYR A 406 -7.41 0.41 12.25
CA TYR A 406 -8.28 0.20 11.09
C TYR A 406 -8.00 -1.13 10.36
N LEU A 407 -6.73 -1.49 10.20
CA LEU A 407 -6.34 -2.80 9.66
C LEU A 407 -6.78 -3.94 10.60
N GLY A 408 -6.66 -3.72 11.92
CA GLY A 408 -7.11 -4.62 12.98
C GLY A 408 -8.62 -4.86 12.98
N TYR A 409 -9.44 -3.88 12.56
CA TYR A 409 -10.88 -4.10 12.36
C TYR A 409 -11.15 -5.22 11.36
N TYR A 410 -10.44 -5.24 10.22
CA TYR A 410 -10.60 -6.30 9.22
C TYR A 410 -10.08 -7.66 9.70
N LEU A 411 -9.00 -7.65 10.49
CA LEU A 411 -8.48 -8.84 11.14
C LEU A 411 -9.54 -9.46 12.09
N LEU A 412 -10.02 -8.68 13.05
CA LEU A 412 -10.99 -9.14 14.05
C LEU A 412 -12.33 -9.52 13.41
N ARG A 413 -12.80 -8.75 12.42
CA ARG A 413 -14.02 -9.08 11.67
C ARG A 413 -13.91 -10.46 11.02
N GLU A 414 -12.78 -10.78 10.40
CA GLU A 414 -12.61 -12.06 9.70
C GLU A 414 -12.50 -13.25 10.66
N ILE A 415 -11.91 -13.04 11.85
CA ILE A 415 -11.72 -14.10 12.86
C ILE A 415 -13.03 -14.41 13.61
N TYR A 416 -13.74 -13.40 14.12
CA TYR A 416 -14.91 -13.61 14.99
C TYR A 416 -16.25 -13.52 14.25
N TYR A 417 -16.29 -12.81 13.12
CA TYR A 417 -17.53 -12.57 12.37
C TYR A 417 -17.34 -12.80 10.86
N PRO A 418 -16.84 -13.97 10.43
CA PRO A 418 -16.64 -14.28 9.02
C PRO A 418 -17.97 -14.22 8.26
N GLN A 419 -18.06 -13.33 7.26
CA GLN A 419 -19.24 -13.19 6.41
C GLN A 419 -18.81 -13.04 4.95
N LEU A 420 -19.35 -13.87 4.05
CA LEU A 420 -19.21 -13.68 2.59
C LEU A 420 -19.78 -12.31 2.21
N ALA A 421 -19.03 -11.54 1.42
CA ALA A 421 -19.45 -10.22 0.96
C ALA A 421 -20.60 -10.34 -0.05
N SER A 422 -21.30 -9.24 -0.32
CA SER A 422 -22.24 -9.15 -1.45
C SER A 422 -21.59 -9.54 -2.77
N ASP A 423 -20.33 -9.13 -2.93
CA ASP A 423 -19.53 -9.32 -4.15
C ASP A 423 -19.10 -10.78 -4.33
N ASP A 424 -19.18 -11.60 -3.27
CA ASP A 424 -19.00 -13.05 -3.33
C ASP A 424 -20.32 -13.77 -3.69
N ARG A 425 -21.50 -13.12 -3.54
CA ARG A 425 -22.80 -13.76 -3.78
C ARG A 425 -23.14 -13.88 -5.26
N SER A 426 -22.67 -12.96 -6.11
CA SER A 426 -22.81 -13.07 -7.56
C SER A 426 -22.08 -14.32 -8.09
N PHE A 427 -20.85 -14.56 -7.63
CA PHE A 427 -20.09 -15.77 -7.97
C PHE A 427 -20.72 -17.06 -7.44
N VAL A 428 -21.36 -17.02 -6.26
CA VAL A 428 -22.15 -18.15 -5.73
C VAL A 428 -23.32 -18.49 -6.67
N ILE A 429 -24.05 -17.49 -7.17
CA ILE A 429 -25.20 -17.72 -8.06
C ILE A 429 -24.76 -18.27 -9.41
N GLU A 430 -23.67 -17.75 -9.98
CA GLU A 430 -23.11 -18.22 -11.26
C GLU A 430 -22.58 -19.66 -11.15
N ALA A 431 -21.84 -19.95 -10.07
CA ALA A 431 -21.30 -21.29 -9.81
C ALA A 431 -22.35 -22.39 -9.66
N TYR A 432 -23.50 -22.08 -9.06
CA TYR A 432 -24.60 -23.03 -8.87
C TYR A 432 -25.63 -23.00 -10.02
N ALA A 433 -25.49 -22.09 -11.00
CA ALA A 433 -26.32 -22.09 -12.21
C ALA A 433 -25.73 -22.97 -13.33
N ASP A 434 -24.42 -23.22 -13.27
CA ASP A 434 -23.67 -24.07 -14.22
C ASP A 434 -23.47 -25.53 -13.71
N SER A 435 -24.02 -25.88 -12.54
CA SER A 435 -24.08 -27.24 -11.97
C SER A 435 -25.46 -27.85 -12.09
#